data_AF-A0A942UDR2-F1
#
_entry.id   AF-A0A942UDR2-F1
#
_cell.length_a   1.000
_cell.length_b   1.000
_cell.length_c   1.000
_cell.angle_alpha   90.00
_cell.angle_beta   90.00
_cell.angle_gamma   90.00
#
_symmetry.space_group_name_H-M   'P 1'
#
loop_
_entity.id
_entity.type
_entity.pdbx_description
1 polymer ?
#
loop_
_entity_poly.entity_id
_entity_poly.type
_entity_poly.pdbx_seq_one_letter_code
_entity_poly.pdbx_strand_id
1 'polypeptide(L)'
;MVKDVFQINIDTDVLDLLRNKVNEEQNISYNKVYREHRAWDKICAIMDRLDDTVHYLNKLKLNTGRYKSSAFDFFDFMNNASVVVDCIKELVKIFNVPDDKIKKSTQVFNELGSDGKGTDEKYFEYLRSLCSLHPVETSRHKRYQANDFECSPFVLWNNRKLWHEDDCDIYAVVYTSNDGETNKRVRIYISQIFEYVKTRLDFVEEITNAIDQYQKQVISDLKNKTIKKEVEFENYIDYLSNLDKELEERYGSDCSYPFNYMIKLFELKLSNPENKAMMDLYLNALKYAIEFEHNRLQNMNYYGFENNGLLYSEDNVESSLYIELYSPRSNSDEQKRYGYNLEKISYLSYDAGYNNKQWAYIQLDQALIFLEKYVSFQGAKSDFEHYALVKLALYLDCLENKCFINKNIPNDLKYRERLLTTDEWKELFSNKLSFH
;
A
#
# COMPACT_ATOMS: atom_id res chain seq x y z
N MET A 1 -25.51 -45.88 2.34
CA MET A 1 -25.18 -44.80 3.29
C MET A 1 -24.60 -43.65 2.50
N VAL A 2 -25.20 -42.47 2.65
CA VAL A 2 -24.67 -41.22 2.10
C VAL A 2 -23.29 -41.03 2.72
N LYS A 3 -22.27 -40.79 1.89
CA LYS A 3 -20.97 -40.36 2.39
C LYS A 3 -21.10 -38.87 2.71
N ASP A 4 -20.89 -38.50 3.95
CA ASP A 4 -20.84 -37.08 4.30
C ASP A 4 -19.61 -36.48 3.59
N VAL A 5 -19.88 -35.58 2.65
CA VAL A 5 -18.86 -34.81 1.95
C VAL A 5 -18.59 -33.56 2.77
N PHE A 6 -17.34 -33.38 3.18
CA PHE A 6 -16.95 -32.23 4.00
C PHE A 6 -16.33 -31.14 3.11
N GLN A 7 -16.62 -29.89 3.44
CA GLN A 7 -16.05 -28.73 2.79
C GLN A 7 -15.98 -27.61 3.81
N ILE A 8 -14.83 -26.95 3.92
CA ILE A 8 -14.68 -25.79 4.79
C ILE A 8 -15.32 -24.58 4.12
N ASN A 9 -15.90 -23.69 4.91
CA ASN A 9 -16.32 -22.38 4.47
C ASN A 9 -15.62 -21.34 5.34
N ILE A 10 -14.65 -20.66 4.73
CA ILE A 10 -13.80 -19.65 5.33
C ILE A 10 -14.19 -18.30 4.73
N ASP A 11 -14.38 -17.30 5.58
CA ASP A 11 -14.60 -15.92 5.15
C ASP A 11 -13.31 -15.33 4.56
N THR A 12 -13.39 -14.82 3.33
CA THR A 12 -12.25 -14.22 2.62
C THR A 12 -12.15 -12.72 2.83
N ASP A 13 -13.18 -12.06 3.35
CA ASP A 13 -13.21 -10.60 3.50
C ASP A 13 -12.11 -10.11 4.45
N VAL A 14 -11.73 -10.94 5.43
CA VAL A 14 -10.62 -10.66 6.36
C VAL A 14 -9.26 -10.52 5.64
N LEU A 15 -9.07 -11.21 4.51
CA LEU A 15 -7.85 -11.12 3.72
C LEU A 15 -7.80 -9.82 2.91
N ASP A 16 -8.95 -9.39 2.36
CA ASP A 16 -9.08 -8.10 1.70
C ASP A 16 -8.82 -6.95 2.68
N LEU A 17 -9.35 -7.04 3.91
CA LEU A 17 -9.07 -6.07 4.97
C LEU A 17 -7.59 -6.00 5.32
N LEU A 18 -6.91 -7.14 5.47
CA LEU A 18 -5.47 -7.20 5.70
C LEU A 18 -4.72 -6.52 4.55
N ARG A 19 -5.02 -6.87 3.30
CA ARG A 19 -4.35 -6.33 2.12
C ARG A 19 -4.55 -4.83 2.00
N ASN A 20 -5.78 -4.34 2.20
CA ASN A 20 -6.08 -2.92 2.18
C ASN A 20 -5.30 -2.17 3.27
N LYS A 21 -5.25 -2.71 4.49
CA LYS A 21 -4.52 -2.09 5.60
C LYS A 21 -3.01 -2.05 5.36
N VAL A 22 -2.42 -3.13 4.84
CA VAL A 22 -0.98 -3.14 4.48
C VAL A 22 -0.65 -2.06 3.46
N ASN A 23 -1.53 -1.82 2.48
CA ASN A 23 -1.31 -0.89 1.38
C ASN A 23 -1.76 0.55 1.67
N GLU A 24 -2.55 0.79 2.72
CA GLU A 24 -3.01 2.14 3.10
C GLU A 24 -1.83 3.10 3.31
N GLU A 25 -0.81 2.66 4.05
CA GLU A 25 0.44 3.40 4.26
C GLU A 25 1.61 2.61 3.66
N GLN A 26 1.56 2.43 2.34
CA GLN A 26 2.46 1.53 1.61
C GLN A 26 3.95 1.80 1.89
N ASN A 27 4.39 3.07 1.88
CA ASN A 27 5.79 3.42 2.15
C ASN A 27 6.23 2.96 3.56
N ILE A 28 5.35 3.06 4.56
CA ILE A 28 5.63 2.62 5.93
C ILE A 28 5.72 1.09 5.99
N SER A 29 4.76 0.39 5.38
CA SER A 29 4.76 -1.08 5.31
C SER A 29 5.97 -1.62 4.53
N TYR A 30 6.35 -0.95 3.44
CA TYR A 30 7.51 -1.28 2.61
C TYR A 30 8.83 -1.20 3.40
N ASN A 31 8.95 -0.18 4.25
CA ASN A 31 10.13 0.05 5.08
C ASN A 31 10.13 -0.74 6.40
N LYS A 32 9.12 -1.57 6.67
CA LYS A 32 9.11 -2.46 7.83
C LYS A 32 10.32 -3.41 7.79
N VAL A 33 11.17 -3.33 8.80
CA VAL A 33 12.30 -4.25 8.97
C VAL A 33 11.85 -5.48 9.79
N TYR A 34 12.31 -6.66 9.36
CA TYR A 34 12.20 -7.91 10.10
C TYR A 34 13.52 -8.67 9.99
N ARG A 35 14.19 -8.85 11.15
CA ARG A 35 15.58 -9.34 11.23
C ARG A 35 16.53 -8.39 10.50
N GLU A 36 17.32 -8.88 9.55
CA GLU A 36 18.35 -8.13 8.82
C GLU A 36 17.85 -7.54 7.50
N HIS A 37 16.57 -7.76 7.15
CA HIS A 37 16.04 -7.42 5.84
C HIS A 37 14.68 -6.72 5.93
N ARG A 38 14.30 -6.04 4.84
CA ARG A 38 12.95 -5.52 4.67
C ARG A 38 11.95 -6.67 4.61
N ALA A 39 10.83 -6.51 5.29
CA ALA A 39 9.80 -7.52 5.38
C ALA A 39 8.85 -7.52 4.17
N TRP A 40 8.89 -6.49 3.32
CA TRP A 40 7.92 -6.26 2.25
C TRP A 40 7.69 -7.49 1.36
N ASP A 41 8.74 -8.05 0.76
CA ASP A 41 8.62 -9.21 -0.14
C ASP A 41 7.99 -10.41 0.58
N LYS A 42 8.27 -10.55 1.87
CA LYS A 42 7.71 -11.60 2.72
C LYS A 42 6.24 -11.35 3.03
N ILE A 43 5.86 -10.10 3.32
CA ILE A 43 4.46 -9.71 3.54
C ILE A 43 3.65 -9.96 2.27
N CYS A 44 4.13 -9.51 1.11
CA CYS A 44 3.49 -9.75 -0.19
C CYS A 44 3.31 -11.24 -0.47
N ALA A 45 4.39 -12.03 -0.33
CA ALA A 45 4.32 -13.48 -0.53
C ALA A 45 3.34 -14.15 0.44
N ILE A 46 3.23 -13.66 1.68
CA ILE A 46 2.25 -14.18 2.63
C ILE A 46 0.82 -13.85 2.19
N MET A 47 0.51 -12.60 1.82
CA MET A 47 -0.82 -12.21 1.38
C MET A 47 -1.26 -13.01 0.15
N ASP A 48 -0.39 -13.13 -0.86
CA ASP A 48 -0.70 -13.90 -2.07
C ASP A 48 -0.93 -15.39 -1.76
N ARG A 49 -0.13 -15.95 -0.83
CA ARG A 49 -0.31 -17.34 -0.39
C ARG A 49 -1.58 -17.55 0.40
N LEU A 50 -1.98 -16.61 1.23
CA LEU A 50 -3.24 -16.69 1.96
C LEU A 50 -4.42 -16.67 0.98
N ASP A 51 -4.45 -15.74 0.05
CA ASP A 51 -5.52 -15.62 -0.95
C ASP A 51 -5.69 -16.90 -1.77
N ASP A 52 -4.60 -17.40 -2.36
CA ASP A 52 -4.61 -18.61 -3.18
C ASP A 52 -5.04 -19.84 -2.37
N THR A 53 -4.47 -20.00 -1.17
CA THR A 53 -4.64 -21.22 -0.39
C THR A 53 -6.02 -21.26 0.28
N VAL A 54 -6.52 -20.13 0.80
CA VAL A 54 -7.88 -20.06 1.37
C VAL A 54 -8.93 -20.30 0.29
N HIS A 55 -8.77 -19.72 -0.90
CA HIS A 55 -9.67 -19.98 -2.03
C HIS A 55 -9.65 -21.44 -2.48
N TYR A 56 -8.46 -22.07 -2.48
CA TYR A 56 -8.32 -23.49 -2.78
C TYR A 56 -9.05 -24.35 -1.73
N LEU A 57 -8.80 -24.10 -0.44
CA LEU A 57 -9.43 -24.83 0.66
C LEU A 57 -10.96 -24.72 0.62
N ASN A 58 -11.50 -23.52 0.35
CA ASN A 58 -12.94 -23.30 0.19
C ASN A 58 -13.57 -24.10 -0.96
N LYS A 59 -12.80 -24.50 -1.97
CA LYS A 59 -13.28 -25.33 -3.10
C LYS A 59 -13.06 -26.82 -2.89
N LEU A 60 -12.19 -27.20 -1.95
CA LEU A 60 -11.78 -28.59 -1.73
C LEU A 60 -12.89 -29.38 -1.03
N LYS A 61 -13.38 -30.43 -1.71
CA LYS A 61 -14.35 -31.38 -1.16
C LYS A 61 -13.65 -32.63 -0.67
N LEU A 62 -13.93 -33.01 0.57
CA LEU A 62 -13.37 -34.18 1.23
C LEU A 62 -14.39 -35.34 1.25
N ASN A 63 -13.91 -36.58 1.33
CA ASN A 63 -14.70 -37.81 1.35
C ASN A 63 -15.59 -38.00 0.09
N THR A 64 -15.14 -37.52 -1.06
CA THR A 64 -15.87 -37.66 -2.35
C THR A 64 -15.98 -39.10 -2.84
N GLY A 65 -15.29 -40.03 -2.18
CA GLY A 65 -15.22 -41.44 -2.56
C GLY A 65 -14.28 -41.73 -3.73
N ARG A 66 -13.54 -40.72 -4.21
CA ARG A 66 -12.47 -40.86 -5.20
C ARG A 66 -11.37 -41.81 -4.73
N TYR A 67 -11.02 -41.74 -3.45
CA TYR A 67 -9.97 -42.57 -2.84
C TYR A 67 -10.61 -43.59 -1.89
N LYS A 68 -10.28 -44.87 -2.07
CA LYS A 68 -10.85 -45.98 -1.29
C LYS A 68 -9.92 -46.52 -0.20
N SER A 69 -8.61 -46.33 -0.37
CA SER A 69 -7.58 -46.95 0.49
C SER A 69 -6.93 -45.98 1.47
N SER A 70 -6.90 -44.69 1.14
CA SER A 70 -6.40 -43.62 2.02
C SER A 70 -7.15 -42.32 1.78
N ALA A 71 -7.27 -41.48 2.81
CA ALA A 71 -7.88 -40.16 2.75
C ALA A 71 -6.93 -39.11 2.12
N PHE A 72 -6.57 -39.27 0.85
CA PHE A 72 -5.65 -38.35 0.15
C PHE A 72 -6.17 -36.92 0.07
N ASP A 73 -7.48 -36.75 -0.03
CA ASP A 73 -8.16 -35.45 0.04
C ASP A 73 -7.93 -34.78 1.41
N PHE A 74 -7.93 -35.54 2.49
CA PHE A 74 -7.58 -35.04 3.82
C PHE A 74 -6.09 -34.67 3.92
N PHE A 75 -5.17 -35.43 3.31
CA PHE A 75 -3.74 -35.09 3.30
C PHE A 75 -3.49 -33.77 2.59
N ASP A 76 -4.11 -33.60 1.43
CA ASP A 76 -4.06 -32.37 0.65
C ASP A 76 -4.63 -31.18 1.44
N PHE A 77 -5.76 -31.37 2.11
CA PHE A 77 -6.31 -30.36 3.02
C PHE A 77 -5.32 -30.00 4.12
N MET A 78 -4.76 -30.97 4.84
CA MET A 78 -3.84 -30.73 5.97
C MET A 78 -2.57 -29.99 5.55
N ASN A 79 -2.03 -30.31 4.37
CA ASN A 79 -0.84 -29.63 3.85
C ASN A 79 -1.14 -28.17 3.51
N ASN A 80 -2.24 -27.89 2.79
CA ASN A 80 -2.63 -26.53 2.45
C ASN A 80 -3.06 -25.72 3.68
N ALA A 81 -3.79 -26.32 4.61
CA ALA A 81 -4.13 -25.71 5.90
C ALA A 81 -2.88 -25.30 6.69
N SER A 82 -1.81 -26.12 6.65
CA SER A 82 -0.56 -25.76 7.33
C SER A 82 0.14 -24.55 6.72
N VAL A 83 0.02 -24.33 5.40
CA VAL A 83 0.54 -23.12 4.74
C VAL A 83 -0.17 -21.88 5.27
N VAL A 84 -1.50 -21.91 5.38
CA VAL A 84 -2.28 -20.81 5.97
C VAL A 84 -1.82 -20.50 7.39
N VAL A 85 -1.69 -21.53 8.22
CA VAL A 85 -1.22 -21.40 9.62
C VAL A 85 0.18 -20.79 9.69
N ASP A 86 1.11 -21.26 8.87
CA ASP A 86 2.50 -20.78 8.87
C ASP A 86 2.60 -19.32 8.39
N CYS A 87 1.83 -18.95 7.36
CA CYS A 87 1.68 -17.58 6.89
C CYS A 87 1.24 -16.62 8.01
N ILE A 88 0.18 -17.00 8.74
CA ILE A 88 -0.35 -16.21 9.86
C ILE A 88 0.69 -16.09 10.99
N LYS A 89 1.33 -17.20 11.38
CA LYS A 89 2.40 -17.20 12.40
C LYS A 89 3.56 -16.29 12.03
N GLU A 90 3.83 -16.13 10.74
CA GLU A 90 4.93 -15.30 10.29
C GLU A 90 4.57 -13.81 10.27
N LEU A 91 3.34 -13.45 9.89
CA LEU A 91 2.83 -12.08 10.05
C LEU A 91 2.84 -11.63 11.52
N VAL A 92 2.41 -12.51 12.43
CA VAL A 92 2.49 -12.29 13.88
C VAL A 92 3.90 -11.88 14.31
N LYS A 93 4.92 -12.57 13.81
CA LYS A 93 6.33 -12.25 14.13
C LYS A 93 6.79 -10.95 13.49
N ILE A 94 6.36 -10.65 12.25
CA ILE A 94 6.76 -9.43 11.54
C ILE A 94 6.24 -8.19 12.27
N PHE A 95 4.99 -8.24 12.74
CA PHE A 95 4.30 -7.14 13.40
C PHE A 95 4.31 -7.22 14.94
N ASN A 96 5.02 -8.20 15.52
CA ASN A 96 5.14 -8.43 16.96
C ASN A 96 3.77 -8.52 17.67
N VAL A 97 2.82 -9.22 17.06
CA VAL A 97 1.46 -9.36 17.58
C VAL A 97 1.48 -10.35 18.77
N PRO A 98 0.92 -10.01 19.94
CA PRO A 98 0.78 -10.97 21.03
C PRO A 98 -0.12 -12.16 20.62
N ASP A 99 0.43 -13.37 20.58
CA ASP A 99 -0.24 -14.55 20.00
C ASP A 99 -0.59 -15.64 21.01
N ASP A 100 -0.51 -15.34 22.31
CA ASP A 100 -0.76 -16.28 23.40
C ASP A 100 -2.13 -16.97 23.27
N LYS A 101 -3.16 -16.25 22.80
CA LYS A 101 -4.51 -16.79 22.61
C LYS A 101 -4.56 -17.96 21.63
N ILE A 102 -3.80 -17.92 20.54
CA ILE A 102 -3.77 -19.01 19.55
C ILE A 102 -2.71 -20.06 19.90
N LYS A 103 -1.57 -19.62 20.43
CA LYS A 103 -0.41 -20.47 20.73
C LYS A 103 -0.63 -21.39 21.93
N LYS A 104 -1.34 -20.90 22.96
CA LYS A 104 -1.65 -21.64 24.19
C LYS A 104 -3.06 -22.23 24.19
N SER A 105 -3.84 -22.06 23.12
CA SER A 105 -5.19 -22.62 23.02
C SER A 105 -5.18 -24.13 23.15
N THR A 106 -6.21 -24.65 23.82
CA THR A 106 -6.49 -26.09 23.98
C THR A 106 -7.96 -26.41 23.70
N GLN A 107 -8.72 -25.44 23.19
CA GLN A 107 -10.18 -25.47 23.14
C GLN A 107 -10.73 -26.25 21.94
N VAL A 108 -9.94 -26.36 20.86
CA VAL A 108 -10.41 -26.97 19.60
C VAL A 108 -10.34 -28.48 19.67
N PHE A 109 -9.14 -29.01 19.96
CA PHE A 109 -8.93 -30.46 19.98
C PHE A 109 -9.13 -31.06 21.36
N ASN A 110 -8.92 -30.28 22.44
CA ASN A 110 -8.94 -30.75 23.83
C ASN A 110 -7.90 -31.87 24.11
N GLU A 111 -6.79 -31.85 23.37
CA GLU A 111 -5.75 -32.88 23.40
C GLU A 111 -4.47 -32.36 24.06
N LEU A 112 -4.40 -32.50 25.39
CA LEU A 112 -3.26 -32.06 26.19
C LEU A 112 -2.08 -33.04 26.13
N GLY A 113 -2.33 -34.29 25.73
CA GLY A 113 -1.33 -35.36 25.69
C GLY A 113 -0.81 -35.78 27.07
N SER A 114 0.20 -36.66 27.07
CA SER A 114 0.63 -37.40 28.27
C SER A 114 1.24 -36.53 29.39
N ASP A 115 1.81 -35.37 29.06
CA ASP A 115 2.43 -34.46 30.03
C ASP A 115 1.52 -33.29 30.46
N GLY A 116 0.27 -33.25 29.97
CA GLY A 116 -0.69 -32.19 30.27
C GLY A 116 -0.35 -30.81 29.69
N LYS A 117 0.67 -30.69 28.82
CA LYS A 117 1.18 -29.41 28.29
C LYS A 117 0.92 -29.22 26.79
N GLY A 118 0.04 -30.03 26.22
CA GLY A 118 -0.42 -29.94 24.83
C GLY A 118 -1.13 -28.63 24.52
N THR A 119 -1.17 -28.29 23.24
CA THR A 119 -1.91 -27.14 22.71
C THR A 119 -2.51 -27.56 21.37
N ASP A 120 -3.51 -26.81 20.90
CA ASP A 120 -4.16 -27.10 19.64
C ASP A 120 -3.16 -27.09 18.46
N GLU A 121 -2.19 -26.16 18.51
CA GLU A 121 -1.11 -26.08 17.52
C GLU A 121 -0.26 -27.36 17.52
N LYS A 122 0.15 -27.84 18.69
CA LYS A 122 1.00 -29.05 18.78
C LYS A 122 0.25 -30.31 18.38
N TYR A 123 -1.05 -30.37 18.66
CA TYR A 123 -1.87 -31.49 18.23
C TYR A 123 -2.12 -31.46 16.72
N PHE A 124 -2.38 -30.29 16.14
CA PHE A 124 -2.47 -30.13 14.69
C PHE A 124 -1.18 -30.54 13.98
N GLU A 125 -0.01 -30.12 14.50
CA GLU A 125 1.29 -30.53 13.97
C GLU A 125 1.50 -32.05 14.07
N TYR A 126 1.08 -32.68 15.18
CA TYR A 126 1.10 -34.13 15.33
C TYR A 126 0.22 -34.82 14.27
N LEU A 127 -1.03 -34.38 14.08
CA LEU A 127 -1.92 -34.94 13.07
C LEU A 127 -1.36 -34.79 11.65
N ARG A 128 -0.78 -33.63 11.31
CA ARG A 128 -0.14 -33.40 10.00
C ARG A 128 1.06 -34.33 9.79
N SER A 129 1.89 -34.49 10.82
CA SER A 129 3.06 -35.37 10.80
C SER A 129 2.64 -36.82 10.62
N LEU A 130 1.69 -37.30 11.43
CA LEU A 130 1.17 -38.66 11.41
C LEU A 130 0.45 -39.01 10.10
N CYS A 131 -0.38 -38.10 9.59
CA CYS A 131 -1.25 -38.41 8.46
C CYS A 131 -0.60 -38.13 7.10
N SER A 132 0.27 -37.12 6.99
CA SER A 132 0.74 -36.66 5.67
C SER A 132 2.25 -36.61 5.50
N LEU A 133 3.00 -35.99 6.41
CA LEU A 133 4.40 -35.64 6.13
C LEU A 133 5.43 -36.66 6.56
N HIS A 134 5.22 -37.25 7.74
CA HIS A 134 6.16 -38.19 8.35
C HIS A 134 5.43 -39.43 8.86
N PRO A 135 4.61 -40.11 8.02
CA PRO A 135 3.82 -41.26 8.45
C PRO A 135 4.68 -42.43 8.93
N VAL A 136 5.97 -42.49 8.57
CA VAL A 136 6.90 -43.54 9.02
C VAL A 136 7.70 -43.17 10.28
N GLU A 137 7.70 -41.89 10.69
CA GLU A 137 8.46 -41.43 11.86
C GLU A 137 7.85 -40.15 12.48
N THR A 138 7.02 -40.32 13.51
CA THR A 138 6.40 -39.19 14.24
C THR A 138 7.12 -38.81 15.54
N SER A 139 8.38 -39.26 15.70
CA SER A 139 9.20 -39.18 16.92
C SER A 139 9.34 -37.79 17.54
N ARG A 140 9.08 -36.73 16.78
CA ARG A 140 9.06 -35.33 17.23
C ARG A 140 7.86 -34.97 18.12
N HIS A 141 6.82 -35.80 18.17
CA HIS A 141 5.56 -35.54 18.86
C HIS A 141 5.30 -36.52 20.02
N LYS A 142 6.34 -36.91 20.78
CA LYS A 142 6.28 -37.89 21.88
C LYS A 142 5.10 -37.73 22.85
N ARG A 143 4.67 -36.49 23.09
CA ARG A 143 3.53 -36.16 23.95
C ARG A 143 2.22 -36.84 23.56
N TYR A 144 2.02 -37.07 22.27
CA TYR A 144 0.81 -37.69 21.72
C TYR A 144 1.01 -39.15 21.34
N GLN A 145 2.25 -39.65 21.50
CA GLN A 145 2.58 -41.04 21.25
C GLN A 145 2.24 -41.88 22.47
N ALA A 146 1.75 -43.09 22.23
CA ALA A 146 1.58 -44.08 23.29
C ALA A 146 2.91 -44.78 23.64
N ASN A 147 3.89 -44.79 22.74
CA ASN A 147 5.08 -45.64 22.79
C ASN A 147 6.34 -44.94 22.21
N ASP A 148 7.48 -45.64 22.15
CA ASP A 148 8.78 -45.15 21.67
C ASP A 148 8.80 -44.73 20.19
N PHE A 149 7.95 -45.35 19.35
CA PHE A 149 7.69 -44.89 17.99
C PHE A 149 6.24 -45.16 17.56
N GLU A 150 5.73 -44.33 16.66
CA GLU A 150 4.43 -44.48 16.00
C GLU A 150 4.59 -44.24 14.49
N CYS A 151 4.07 -45.17 13.69
CA CYS A 151 3.95 -45.00 12.24
C CYS A 151 2.51 -45.30 11.76
N SER A 152 2.04 -44.55 10.78
CA SER A 152 0.71 -44.62 10.22
C SER A 152 0.76 -45.25 8.82
N PRO A 153 0.31 -46.51 8.66
CA PRO A 153 0.27 -47.16 7.34
C PRO A 153 -0.82 -46.60 6.42
N PHE A 154 -1.93 -46.12 6.98
CA PHE A 154 -3.08 -45.60 6.23
C PHE A 154 -4.03 -44.79 7.13
N VAL A 155 -4.70 -43.84 6.50
CA VAL A 155 -5.71 -42.98 7.11
C VAL A 155 -7.01 -43.16 6.33
N LEU A 156 -8.10 -43.47 7.02
CA LEU A 156 -9.35 -43.93 6.40
C LEU A 156 -10.52 -43.06 6.82
N TRP A 157 -11.37 -42.72 5.85
CA TRP A 157 -12.71 -42.19 6.12
C TRP A 157 -13.55 -43.22 6.85
N ASN A 158 -14.17 -42.83 7.96
CA ASN A 158 -15.08 -43.69 8.70
C ASN A 158 -16.35 -43.90 7.86
N ASN A 159 -16.48 -45.11 7.30
CA ASN A 159 -17.67 -45.50 6.55
C ASN A 159 -18.71 -46.26 7.42
N ARG A 160 -18.47 -46.33 8.74
CA ARG A 160 -19.27 -47.04 9.73
C ARG A 160 -19.57 -48.51 9.37
N LYS A 161 -18.71 -49.15 8.57
CA LYS A 161 -18.84 -50.58 8.21
C LYS A 161 -17.96 -51.49 9.05
N LEU A 162 -16.80 -51.00 9.47
CA LEU A 162 -15.84 -51.77 10.26
C LEU A 162 -15.99 -51.50 11.75
N TRP A 163 -16.32 -50.25 12.12
CA TRP A 163 -16.36 -49.79 13.50
C TRP A 163 -17.63 -48.97 13.70
N HIS A 164 -18.66 -49.60 14.29
CA HIS A 164 -20.02 -49.04 14.35
C HIS A 164 -20.26 -48.09 15.54
N GLU A 165 -19.39 -48.14 16.56
CA GLU A 165 -19.58 -47.42 17.84
C GLU A 165 -18.84 -46.09 17.94
N ASP A 166 -17.96 -45.81 16.98
CA ASP A 166 -17.14 -44.59 16.95
C ASP A 166 -17.78 -43.55 16.01
N ASP A 167 -17.91 -42.33 16.50
CA ASP A 167 -18.55 -41.19 15.84
C ASP A 167 -17.59 -40.28 15.07
N CYS A 168 -16.31 -40.63 14.98
CA CYS A 168 -15.31 -39.82 14.27
C CYS A 168 -15.44 -39.90 12.74
N ASP A 169 -14.91 -38.91 12.04
CA ASP A 169 -14.97 -38.80 10.58
C ASP A 169 -13.84 -39.57 9.90
N ILE A 170 -12.66 -39.59 10.53
CA ILE A 170 -11.44 -40.20 10.03
C ILE A 170 -10.75 -41.01 11.12
N TYR A 171 -10.09 -42.10 10.71
CA TYR A 171 -9.12 -42.81 11.52
C TYR A 171 -7.73 -42.72 10.92
N ALA A 172 -6.77 -42.30 11.72
CA ALA A 172 -5.37 -42.67 11.46
C ALA A 172 -5.07 -43.96 12.24
N VAL A 173 -4.77 -45.04 11.51
CA VAL A 173 -4.30 -46.28 12.13
C VAL A 173 -2.84 -46.09 12.47
N VAL A 174 -2.42 -46.54 13.64
CA VAL A 174 -1.05 -46.35 14.13
C VAL A 174 -0.48 -47.70 14.55
N TYR A 175 0.60 -48.10 13.91
CA TYR A 175 1.43 -49.21 14.34
C TYR A 175 2.33 -48.75 15.48
N THR A 176 2.35 -49.56 16.53
CA THR A 176 3.07 -49.34 17.77
C THR A 176 4.22 -50.32 17.90
N SER A 177 5.22 -49.98 18.72
CA SER A 177 6.40 -50.82 18.96
C SER A 177 6.15 -52.05 19.85
N ASN A 178 4.95 -52.20 20.42
CA ASN A 178 4.64 -53.26 21.38
C ASN A 178 4.16 -54.53 20.67
N ASP A 179 4.86 -55.65 20.92
CA ASP A 179 4.46 -56.97 20.44
C ASP A 179 3.12 -57.41 21.05
N GLY A 180 2.19 -57.84 20.20
CA GLY A 180 0.90 -58.41 20.62
C GLY A 180 -0.22 -57.42 20.93
N GLU A 181 0.04 -56.11 20.85
CA GLU A 181 -1.00 -55.09 20.99
C GLU A 181 -1.72 -54.82 19.67
N THR A 182 -3.03 -54.52 19.74
CA THR A 182 -3.79 -54.06 18.58
C THR A 182 -3.39 -52.64 18.22
N ASN A 183 -3.30 -52.34 16.91
CA ASN A 183 -2.98 -51.00 16.40
C ASN A 183 -3.80 -49.90 17.10
N LYS A 184 -3.09 -48.86 17.58
CA LYS A 184 -3.71 -47.63 18.08
C LYS A 184 -4.49 -46.96 16.95
N ARG A 185 -5.56 -46.27 17.32
CA ARG A 185 -6.40 -45.51 16.39
C ARG A 185 -6.53 -44.09 16.89
N VAL A 186 -6.06 -43.14 16.10
CA VAL A 186 -6.32 -41.72 16.36
C VAL A 186 -7.62 -41.35 15.65
N ARG A 187 -8.61 -40.96 16.45
CA ARG A 187 -9.92 -40.52 15.99
C ARG A 187 -9.84 -39.04 15.61
N ILE A 188 -10.23 -38.70 14.40
CA ILE A 188 -10.14 -37.34 13.87
C ILE A 188 -11.54 -36.88 13.46
N TYR A 189 -11.90 -35.68 13.91
CA TYR A 189 -13.15 -35.00 13.58
C TYR A 189 -12.84 -33.82 12.65
N ILE A 190 -13.45 -33.81 11.47
CA ILE A 190 -13.21 -32.77 10.47
C ILE A 190 -13.68 -31.41 10.97
N SER A 191 -14.74 -31.37 11.77
CA SER A 191 -15.21 -30.13 12.41
C SER A 191 -14.13 -29.46 13.25
N GLN A 192 -13.35 -30.20 14.04
CA GLN A 192 -12.25 -29.65 14.84
C GLN A 192 -11.09 -29.16 13.96
N ILE A 193 -10.78 -29.88 12.88
CA ILE A 193 -9.75 -29.45 11.92
C ILE A 193 -10.15 -28.14 11.24
N PHE A 194 -11.41 -28.04 10.81
CA PHE A 194 -11.93 -26.82 10.21
C PHE A 194 -11.96 -25.66 11.20
N GLU A 195 -12.40 -25.91 12.43
CA GLU A 195 -12.40 -24.92 13.50
C GLU A 195 -10.99 -24.41 13.79
N TYR A 196 -9.99 -25.29 13.87
CA TYR A 196 -8.60 -24.90 14.06
C TYR A 196 -8.13 -23.93 12.98
N VAL A 197 -8.39 -24.23 11.69
CA VAL A 197 -7.98 -23.36 10.58
C VAL A 197 -8.73 -22.02 10.64
N LYS A 198 -10.03 -22.03 10.91
CA LYS A 198 -10.84 -20.80 11.05
C LYS A 198 -10.31 -19.90 12.16
N THR A 199 -10.09 -20.43 13.35
CA THR A 199 -9.55 -19.63 14.47
C THR A 199 -8.20 -18.97 14.17
N ARG A 200 -7.39 -19.55 13.28
CA ARG A 200 -6.16 -18.93 12.82
C ARG A 200 -6.46 -17.80 11.84
N LEU A 201 -7.35 -18.01 10.88
CA LEU A 201 -7.71 -16.96 9.96
C LEU A 201 -8.41 -15.79 10.66
N ASP A 202 -9.29 -16.05 11.62
CA ASP A 202 -9.94 -15.00 12.42
C ASP A 202 -8.90 -14.14 13.18
N PHE A 203 -7.71 -14.69 13.46
CA PHE A 203 -6.62 -13.93 14.07
C PHE A 203 -6.00 -12.88 13.15
N VAL A 204 -6.25 -12.94 11.84
CA VAL A 204 -5.82 -11.92 10.89
C VAL A 204 -6.41 -10.55 11.22
N GLU A 205 -7.59 -10.48 11.85
CA GLU A 205 -8.15 -9.22 12.33
C GLU A 205 -7.25 -8.55 13.39
N GLU A 206 -6.69 -9.32 14.32
CA GLU A 206 -5.76 -8.78 15.33
C GLU A 206 -4.44 -8.35 14.72
N ILE A 207 -3.97 -9.08 13.70
CA ILE A 207 -2.79 -8.69 12.92
C ILE A 207 -3.05 -7.38 12.19
N THR A 208 -4.22 -7.25 11.55
CA THR A 208 -4.65 -6.04 10.83
C THR A 208 -4.70 -4.83 11.77
N ASN A 209 -5.24 -5.01 12.97
CA ASN A 209 -5.23 -3.96 14.01
C ASN A 209 -3.82 -3.59 14.47
N ALA A 210 -2.91 -4.57 14.59
CA ALA A 210 -1.52 -4.30 14.95
C ALA A 210 -0.76 -3.54 13.84
N ILE A 211 -1.07 -3.82 12.57
CA ILE A 211 -0.54 -3.07 11.42
C ILE A 211 -1.00 -1.61 11.47
N ASP A 212 -2.30 -1.38 11.70
CA ASP A 212 -2.88 -0.04 11.86
C ASP A 212 -2.20 0.75 12.99
N GLN A 213 -2.00 0.13 14.15
CA GLN A 213 -1.30 0.73 15.28
C GLN A 213 0.17 1.05 14.95
N TYR A 214 0.86 0.13 14.28
CA TYR A 214 2.24 0.33 13.83
C TYR A 214 2.35 1.52 12.88
N GLN A 215 1.48 1.60 11.86
CA GLN A 215 1.47 2.70 10.89
C GLN A 215 1.18 4.04 11.59
N LYS A 216 0.18 4.09 12.46
CA LYS A 216 -0.14 5.29 13.26
C LYS A 216 1.03 5.73 14.14
N GLN A 217 1.76 4.80 14.74
CA GLN A 217 2.94 5.11 15.54
C GLN A 217 4.05 5.71 14.68
N VAL A 218 4.37 5.10 13.53
CA VAL A 218 5.40 5.62 12.61
C VAL A 218 5.03 7.02 12.11
N ILE A 219 3.76 7.24 11.72
CA ILE A 219 3.26 8.55 11.34
C ILE A 219 3.43 9.55 12.48
N SER A 220 3.06 9.18 13.71
CA SER A 220 3.25 10.04 14.89
C SER A 220 4.72 10.39 15.12
N ASP A 221 5.62 9.42 14.99
CA ASP A 221 7.07 9.63 15.16
C ASP A 221 7.62 10.58 14.09
N LEU A 222 7.21 10.41 12.83
CA LEU A 222 7.57 11.29 11.73
C LEU A 222 7.00 12.70 11.92
N LYS A 223 5.75 12.85 12.39
CA LYS A 223 5.16 14.15 12.72
C LYS A 223 5.92 14.87 13.84
N ASN A 224 6.49 14.13 14.78
CA ASN A 224 7.30 14.69 15.87
C ASN A 224 8.73 15.01 15.44
N LYS A 225 9.22 14.44 14.34
CA LYS A 225 10.50 14.79 13.72
C LYS A 225 10.36 16.13 13.00
N THR A 226 10.92 17.18 13.59
CA THR A 226 10.90 18.54 13.00
C THR A 226 11.69 18.60 11.70
N ILE A 227 11.04 19.10 10.65
CA ILE A 227 11.66 19.47 9.38
C ILE A 227 12.34 20.83 9.54
N LYS A 228 13.59 20.92 9.10
CA LYS A 228 14.36 22.17 9.11
C LYS A 228 13.67 23.25 8.27
N LYS A 229 13.62 24.47 8.79
CA LYS A 229 13.03 25.63 8.11
C LYS A 229 14.02 26.24 7.12
N GLU A 230 13.51 27.03 6.18
CA GLU A 230 14.32 27.74 5.17
C GLU A 230 15.51 28.51 5.78
N VAL A 231 15.27 29.20 6.91
CA VAL A 231 16.29 30.02 7.61
C VAL A 231 17.48 29.23 8.15
N GLU A 232 17.38 27.89 8.20
CA GLU A 232 18.46 27.00 8.66
C GLU A 232 19.38 26.55 7.52
N PHE A 233 19.16 27.03 6.30
CA PHE A 233 19.97 26.73 5.12
C PHE A 233 20.65 27.99 4.57
N GLU A 234 21.82 27.82 3.96
CA GLU A 234 22.58 28.92 3.35
C GLU A 234 21.87 29.50 2.11
N ASN A 235 21.14 28.65 1.39
CA ASN A 235 20.39 29.02 0.20
C ASN A 235 19.11 28.19 0.06
N TYR A 236 18.22 28.67 -0.82
CA TYR A 236 16.90 28.07 -1.01
C TYR A 236 16.94 26.69 -1.68
N ILE A 237 17.96 26.41 -2.51
CA ILE A 237 18.10 25.12 -3.20
C ILE A 237 18.43 24.01 -2.20
N ASP A 238 19.27 24.29 -1.21
CA ASP A 238 19.57 23.34 -0.13
C ASP A 238 18.33 23.05 0.72
N TYR A 239 17.50 24.06 0.96
CA TYR A 239 16.20 23.88 1.62
C TYR A 239 15.27 22.98 0.81
N LEU A 240 15.11 23.23 -0.50
CA LEU A 240 14.30 22.37 -1.38
C LEU A 240 14.84 20.93 -1.43
N SER A 241 16.16 20.76 -1.48
CA SER A 241 16.80 19.44 -1.46
C SER A 241 16.56 18.70 -0.14
N ASN A 242 16.43 19.43 0.98
CA ASN A 242 16.02 18.84 2.25
C ASN A 242 14.55 18.41 2.23
N LEU A 243 13.65 19.24 1.69
CA LEU A 243 12.23 18.87 1.56
C LEU A 243 12.03 17.65 0.66
N ASP A 244 12.81 17.49 -0.41
CA ASP A 244 12.75 16.32 -1.29
C ASP A 244 13.12 15.02 -0.55
N LYS A 245 14.14 15.08 0.33
CA LYS A 245 14.51 13.95 1.20
C LYS A 245 13.43 13.63 2.23
N GLU A 246 12.84 14.65 2.85
CA GLU A 246 11.74 14.47 3.81
C GLU A 246 10.48 13.92 3.11
N LEU A 247 10.21 14.34 1.87
CA LEU A 247 9.14 13.79 1.04
C LEU A 247 9.36 12.29 0.77
N GLU A 248 10.57 11.91 0.36
CA GLU A 248 10.93 10.49 0.12
C GLU A 248 10.84 9.65 1.41
N GLU A 249 11.34 10.16 2.54
CA GLU A 249 11.27 9.45 3.82
C GLU A 249 9.83 9.20 4.26
N ARG A 250 8.94 10.19 4.10
CA ARG A 250 7.57 10.15 4.60
C ARG A 250 6.62 9.41 3.66
N TYR A 251 6.75 9.63 2.34
CA TYR A 251 5.79 9.16 1.34
C TYR A 251 6.39 8.21 0.30
N GLY A 252 7.70 8.02 0.28
CA GLY A 252 8.40 7.17 -0.68
C GLY A 252 8.77 7.90 -1.97
N SER A 253 9.42 7.18 -2.89
CA SER A 253 9.96 7.71 -4.14
C SER A 253 8.92 7.99 -5.23
N ASP A 254 7.71 7.45 -5.10
CA ASP A 254 6.69 7.46 -6.16
C ASP A 254 5.81 8.73 -6.15
N CYS A 255 6.28 9.80 -5.51
CA CYS A 255 5.55 11.07 -5.47
C CYS A 255 5.47 11.72 -6.87
N SER A 256 4.26 12.13 -7.28
CA SER A 256 4.03 12.74 -8.59
C SER A 256 4.61 14.15 -8.76
N TYR A 257 4.91 14.85 -7.66
CA TYR A 257 5.34 16.26 -7.69
C TYR A 257 6.60 16.52 -6.84
N PRO A 258 7.75 15.87 -7.17
CA PRO A 258 8.99 16.05 -6.44
C PRO A 258 9.57 17.45 -6.62
N PHE A 259 10.44 17.88 -5.70
CA PHE A 259 11.01 19.24 -5.71
C PHE A 259 12.12 19.42 -6.75
N ASN A 260 12.56 18.35 -7.43
CA ASN A 260 13.60 18.41 -8.47
C ASN A 260 13.30 19.44 -9.58
N TYR A 261 12.04 19.52 -10.04
CA TYR A 261 11.65 20.56 -11.02
C TYR A 261 11.86 21.98 -10.46
N MET A 262 11.46 22.21 -9.21
CA MET A 262 11.63 23.51 -8.56
C MET A 262 13.10 23.86 -8.42
N ILE A 263 13.94 22.91 -8.00
CA ILE A 263 15.39 23.11 -7.90
C ILE A 263 15.95 23.60 -9.25
N LYS A 264 15.65 22.90 -10.35
CA LYS A 264 16.08 23.32 -11.69
C LYS A 264 15.58 24.72 -12.07
N LEU A 265 14.34 25.06 -11.69
CA LEU A 265 13.74 26.36 -11.97
C LEU A 265 14.44 27.48 -11.18
N PHE A 266 14.77 27.27 -9.90
CA PHE A 266 15.51 28.23 -9.07
C PHE A 266 16.97 28.38 -9.51
N GLU A 267 17.57 27.35 -10.10
CA GLU A 267 18.93 27.38 -10.68
C GLU A 267 18.99 28.04 -12.06
N LEU A 268 17.84 28.16 -12.75
CA LEU A 268 17.78 28.62 -14.13
C LEU A 268 18.26 30.07 -14.26
N LYS A 269 19.31 30.26 -15.04
CA LYS A 269 19.76 31.58 -15.48
C LYS A 269 19.08 31.92 -16.80
N LEU A 270 18.12 32.83 -16.75
CA LEU A 270 17.43 33.32 -17.94
C LEU A 270 18.40 34.00 -18.91
N SER A 271 18.28 33.63 -20.18
CA SER A 271 19.06 34.19 -21.28
C SER A 271 18.54 35.56 -21.71
N ASN A 272 17.23 35.79 -21.61
CA ASN A 272 16.61 37.09 -21.86
C ASN A 272 16.29 37.82 -20.53
N PRO A 273 16.91 38.99 -20.25
CA PRO A 273 16.63 39.76 -19.03
C PRO A 273 15.21 40.33 -18.96
N GLU A 274 14.49 40.46 -20.08
CA GLU A 274 13.10 40.97 -20.11
C GLU A 274 12.15 40.10 -19.27
N ASN A 275 12.39 38.79 -19.27
CA ASN A 275 11.56 37.84 -18.51
C ASN A 275 11.87 37.83 -17.01
N LYS A 276 12.93 38.51 -16.57
CA LYS A 276 13.42 38.38 -15.20
C LYS A 276 12.39 38.84 -14.17
N ALA A 277 11.79 40.01 -14.38
CA ALA A 277 10.80 40.55 -13.46
C ALA A 277 9.60 39.60 -13.31
N MET A 278 9.12 39.04 -14.42
CA MET A 278 8.01 38.08 -14.42
C MET A 278 8.39 36.76 -13.75
N MET A 279 9.59 36.25 -14.02
CA MET A 279 10.10 35.05 -13.37
C MET A 279 10.20 35.26 -11.86
N ASP A 280 10.64 36.43 -11.39
CA ASP A 280 10.70 36.74 -9.95
C ASP A 280 9.29 36.65 -9.30
N LEU A 281 8.22 37.10 -9.99
CA LEU A 281 6.84 36.95 -9.51
C LEU A 281 6.45 35.48 -9.36
N TYR A 282 6.74 34.67 -10.37
CA TYR A 282 6.41 33.24 -10.37
C TYR A 282 7.21 32.46 -9.31
N LEU A 283 8.52 32.72 -9.20
CA LEU A 283 9.36 32.14 -8.15
C LEU A 283 8.86 32.53 -6.75
N ASN A 284 8.42 33.77 -6.55
CA ASN A 284 7.83 34.19 -5.28
C ASN A 284 6.53 33.43 -4.98
N ALA A 285 5.66 33.22 -5.97
CA ALA A 285 4.44 32.44 -5.81
C ALA A 285 4.74 30.98 -5.44
N LEU A 286 5.76 30.38 -6.06
CA LEU A 286 6.23 29.05 -5.71
C LEU A 286 6.77 29.00 -4.28
N LYS A 287 7.59 29.97 -3.85
CA LYS A 287 8.08 30.04 -2.47
C LYS A 287 6.92 30.07 -1.46
N TYR A 288 5.91 30.88 -1.74
CA TYR A 288 4.70 30.95 -0.92
C TYR A 288 3.98 29.60 -0.85
N ALA A 289 3.83 28.90 -1.98
CA ALA A 289 3.21 27.58 -2.02
C ALA A 289 4.02 26.51 -1.26
N ILE A 290 5.35 26.58 -1.31
CA ILE A 290 6.27 25.66 -0.64
C ILE A 290 6.16 25.75 0.89
N GLU A 291 5.75 26.89 1.45
CA GLU A 291 5.48 27.01 2.89
C GLU A 291 4.36 26.06 3.34
N PHE A 292 3.31 25.90 2.53
CA PHE A 292 2.22 24.96 2.81
C PHE A 292 2.67 23.51 2.62
N GLU A 293 3.48 23.25 1.60
CA GLU A 293 4.06 21.92 1.37
C GLU A 293 4.97 21.49 2.53
N HIS A 294 5.76 22.41 3.09
CA HIS A 294 6.51 22.14 4.32
C HIS A 294 5.58 21.68 5.45
N ASN A 295 4.50 22.42 5.69
CA ASN A 295 3.51 22.06 6.72
C ASN A 295 2.85 20.71 6.42
N ARG A 296 2.50 20.45 5.17
CA ARG A 296 1.94 19.17 4.71
C ARG A 296 2.86 18.00 5.03
N LEU A 297 4.16 18.15 4.78
CA LEU A 297 5.17 17.14 5.10
C LEU A 297 5.29 16.97 6.63
N GLN A 298 5.42 18.07 7.37
CA GLN A 298 5.55 18.06 8.83
C GLN A 298 4.35 17.41 9.51
N ASN A 299 3.14 17.80 9.10
CA ASN A 299 1.88 17.35 9.67
C ASN A 299 1.43 15.99 9.13
N MET A 300 2.11 15.46 8.11
CA MET A 300 1.67 14.35 7.26
C MET A 300 0.15 14.37 7.04
N ASN A 301 -0.33 15.50 6.54
CA ASN A 301 -1.75 15.77 6.34
C ASN A 301 -1.92 16.72 5.15
N TYR A 302 -2.88 16.40 4.28
CA TYR A 302 -3.22 17.20 3.11
C TYR A 302 -4.30 18.24 3.36
N TYR A 303 -5.15 18.01 4.36
CA TYR A 303 -6.34 18.81 4.59
C TYR A 303 -6.02 20.11 5.31
N GLY A 304 -6.78 21.16 5.01
CA GLY A 304 -6.65 22.48 5.63
C GLY A 304 -5.75 23.42 4.83
N PHE A 305 -6.11 24.71 4.86
CA PHE A 305 -5.39 25.78 4.16
C PHE A 305 -3.91 25.80 4.55
N GLU A 306 -3.59 25.52 5.80
CA GLU A 306 -2.22 25.49 6.32
C GLU A 306 -1.33 24.42 5.65
N ASN A 307 -1.92 23.38 5.06
CA ASN A 307 -1.21 22.27 4.42
C ASN A 307 -1.32 22.30 2.88
N ASN A 308 -2.36 22.89 2.30
CA ASN A 308 -2.56 22.89 0.85
C ASN A 308 -2.55 24.28 0.20
N GLY A 309 -2.61 25.37 0.96
CA GLY A 309 -2.62 26.74 0.44
C GLY A 309 -3.88 27.12 -0.35
N LEU A 310 -4.94 26.31 -0.29
CA LEU A 310 -6.21 26.55 -0.97
C LEU A 310 -7.25 27.05 0.05
N LEU A 311 -7.52 28.35 0.03
CA LEU A 311 -8.52 29.00 0.88
C LEU A 311 -9.93 28.85 0.29
N TYR A 312 -10.01 28.67 -1.03
CA TYR A 312 -11.25 28.66 -1.81
C TYR A 312 -11.38 27.40 -2.67
N SER A 313 -11.18 26.22 -2.07
CA SER A 313 -11.47 24.93 -2.69
C SER A 313 -12.87 24.43 -2.33
N GLU A 314 -13.49 23.68 -3.23
CA GLU A 314 -14.65 22.85 -2.89
C GLU A 314 -14.19 21.69 -1.98
N ASP A 315 -15.13 21.12 -1.22
CA ASP A 315 -14.84 19.92 -0.42
C ASP A 315 -14.35 18.79 -1.35
N ASN A 316 -13.27 18.11 -0.97
CA ASN A 316 -12.64 16.99 -1.71
C ASN A 316 -11.80 17.34 -2.95
N VAL A 317 -11.28 18.57 -3.08
CA VAL A 317 -10.24 18.85 -4.09
C VAL A 317 -8.91 18.22 -3.67
N GLU A 318 -8.46 17.19 -4.40
CA GLU A 318 -7.13 16.58 -4.29
C GLU A 318 -6.06 17.44 -5.00
N SER A 319 -6.00 18.74 -4.67
CA SER A 319 -4.97 19.66 -5.20
C SER A 319 -4.43 20.58 -4.10
N SER A 320 -3.23 21.12 -4.34
CA SER A 320 -2.57 22.11 -3.49
C SER A 320 -2.11 23.27 -4.36
N LEU A 321 -1.90 24.44 -3.77
CA LEU A 321 -1.39 25.60 -4.50
C LEU A 321 -0.05 25.28 -5.19
N TYR A 322 0.78 24.44 -4.57
CA TYR A 322 2.02 23.96 -5.17
C TYR A 322 1.78 23.12 -6.42
N ILE A 323 0.83 22.18 -6.38
CA ILE A 323 0.48 21.35 -7.55
C ILE A 323 -0.07 22.21 -8.69
N GLU A 324 -0.97 23.16 -8.37
CA GLU A 324 -1.50 24.09 -9.36
C GLU A 324 -0.39 24.94 -9.99
N LEU A 325 0.55 25.44 -9.20
CA LEU A 325 1.69 26.20 -9.72
C LEU A 325 2.72 25.33 -10.46
N TYR A 326 2.85 24.04 -10.12
CA TYR A 326 3.69 23.11 -10.87
C TYR A 326 3.19 22.95 -12.32
N SER A 327 1.87 22.99 -12.51
CA SER A 327 1.23 22.87 -13.81
C SER A 327 0.11 23.90 -14.00
N PRO A 328 0.44 25.19 -14.22
CA PRO A 328 -0.55 26.26 -14.22
C PRO A 328 -1.62 26.08 -15.30
N ARG A 329 -2.88 26.12 -14.88
CA ARG A 329 -4.06 26.00 -15.74
C ARG A 329 -5.09 27.07 -15.40
N SER A 330 -5.28 28.02 -16.31
CA SER A 330 -6.35 29.01 -16.21
C SER A 330 -7.70 28.42 -16.58
N ASN A 331 -7.71 27.37 -17.41
CA ASN A 331 -8.89 26.80 -18.06
C ASN A 331 -9.68 27.85 -18.89
N SER A 332 -9.02 28.94 -19.29
CA SER A 332 -9.59 29.92 -20.21
C SER A 332 -9.88 29.27 -21.56
N ASP A 333 -10.87 29.80 -22.29
CA ASP A 333 -11.20 29.28 -23.63
C ASP A 333 -10.02 29.42 -24.59
N GLU A 334 -9.14 30.39 -24.36
CA GLU A 334 -7.91 30.54 -25.13
C GLU A 334 -6.89 29.46 -24.77
N GLN A 335 -6.57 29.26 -23.49
CA GLN A 335 -5.62 28.23 -23.06
C GLN A 335 -6.06 26.83 -23.53
N LYS A 336 -7.36 26.51 -23.44
CA LYS A 336 -7.93 25.22 -23.85
C LYS A 336 -7.66 24.90 -25.33
N ARG A 337 -7.59 25.90 -26.21
CA ARG A 337 -7.29 25.69 -27.65
C ARG A 337 -5.89 25.12 -27.87
N TYR A 338 -4.97 25.36 -26.94
CA TYR A 338 -3.59 24.88 -26.98
C TYR A 338 -3.37 23.67 -26.07
N GLY A 339 -4.42 23.01 -25.56
CA GLY A 339 -4.27 21.90 -24.60
C GLY A 339 -3.34 20.79 -25.09
N TYR A 340 -3.49 20.37 -26.35
CA TYR A 340 -2.60 19.37 -26.96
C TYR A 340 -1.16 19.88 -27.09
N ASN A 341 -0.98 21.13 -27.53
CA ASN A 341 0.34 21.74 -27.65
C ASN A 341 1.05 21.76 -26.30
N LEU A 342 0.38 22.25 -25.25
CA LEU A 342 0.91 22.35 -23.89
C LEU A 342 1.26 20.97 -23.30
N GLU A 343 0.45 19.95 -23.58
CA GLU A 343 0.76 18.57 -23.19
C GLU A 343 2.08 18.11 -23.82
N LYS A 344 2.28 18.32 -25.12
CA LYS A 344 3.48 17.86 -25.84
C LYS A 344 4.73 18.69 -25.59
N ILE A 345 4.58 19.97 -25.26
CA ILE A 345 5.70 20.83 -24.82
C ILE A 345 6.36 20.28 -23.54
N SER A 346 5.66 19.48 -22.73
CA SER A 346 6.24 18.83 -21.54
C SER A 346 7.44 17.93 -21.82
N TYR A 347 7.62 17.45 -23.07
CA TYR A 347 8.81 16.72 -23.49
C TYR A 347 10.12 17.53 -23.39
N LEU A 348 10.04 18.86 -23.26
CA LEU A 348 11.21 19.71 -23.03
C LEU A 348 11.67 19.73 -21.55
N SER A 349 10.90 19.14 -20.64
CA SER A 349 11.20 19.13 -19.20
C SER A 349 12.13 17.99 -18.74
N TYR A 350 12.35 16.99 -19.60
CA TYR A 350 13.21 15.82 -19.36
C TYR A 350 13.85 15.33 -20.67
N ASP A 351 14.75 14.35 -20.61
CA ASP A 351 15.30 13.74 -21.82
C ASP A 351 14.28 12.80 -22.48
N ALA A 352 13.43 13.38 -23.34
CA ALA A 352 12.41 12.64 -24.07
C ALA A 352 12.93 11.97 -25.36
N GLY A 353 14.22 12.12 -25.67
CA GLY A 353 14.82 11.72 -26.93
C GLY A 353 14.52 12.69 -28.09
N TYR A 354 15.32 12.56 -29.16
CA TYR A 354 15.35 13.53 -30.27
C TYR A 354 13.99 13.78 -30.94
N ASN A 355 13.24 12.72 -31.27
CA ASN A 355 11.97 12.85 -31.99
C ASN A 355 10.90 13.58 -31.18
N ASN A 356 10.77 13.24 -29.89
CA ASN A 356 9.80 13.89 -29.01
C ASN A 356 10.17 15.35 -28.74
N LYS A 357 11.47 15.63 -28.59
CA LYS A 357 11.98 17.00 -28.47
C LYS A 357 11.65 17.84 -29.71
N GLN A 358 11.91 17.33 -30.92
CA GLN A 358 11.55 18.01 -32.16
C GLN A 358 10.04 18.27 -32.24
N TRP A 359 9.23 17.27 -31.87
CA TRP A 359 7.79 17.43 -31.81
C TRP A 359 7.37 18.52 -30.84
N ALA A 360 7.99 18.59 -29.66
CA ALA A 360 7.71 19.61 -28.66
C ALA A 360 7.97 21.03 -29.17
N TYR A 361 9.05 21.26 -29.92
CA TYR A 361 9.32 22.56 -30.54
C TYR A 361 8.30 22.93 -31.61
N ILE A 362 7.84 21.97 -32.43
CA ILE A 362 6.74 22.21 -33.38
C ILE A 362 5.47 22.65 -32.64
N GLN A 363 5.17 22.00 -31.52
CA GLN A 363 4.00 22.32 -30.70
C GLN A 363 4.17 23.67 -29.97
N LEU A 364 5.38 24.01 -29.56
CA LEU A 364 5.74 25.31 -28.99
C LEU A 364 5.51 26.43 -30.01
N ASP A 365 6.05 26.30 -31.23
CA ASP A 365 5.91 27.30 -32.29
C ASP A 365 4.44 27.64 -32.58
N GLN A 366 3.57 26.62 -32.56
CA GLN A 366 2.13 26.81 -32.73
C GLN A 366 1.46 27.54 -31.56
N ALA A 367 1.99 27.42 -30.35
CA ALA A 367 1.48 28.06 -29.14
C ALA A 367 2.11 29.43 -28.87
N LEU A 368 3.18 29.84 -29.57
CA LEU A 368 3.90 31.09 -29.33
C LEU A 368 2.98 32.32 -29.37
N ILE A 369 2.02 32.37 -30.30
CA ILE A 369 1.08 33.51 -30.39
C ILE A 369 0.28 33.76 -29.10
N PHE A 370 0.05 32.71 -28.31
CA PHE A 370 -0.59 32.80 -27.01
C PHE A 370 0.44 33.09 -25.92
N LEU A 371 1.55 32.37 -25.89
CA LEU A 371 2.56 32.47 -24.83
C LEU A 371 3.33 33.80 -24.87
N GLU A 372 3.63 34.34 -26.05
CA GLU A 372 4.38 35.59 -26.24
C GLU A 372 3.61 36.86 -25.84
N LYS A 373 2.33 36.74 -25.49
CA LYS A 373 1.60 37.81 -24.82
C LYS A 373 2.17 38.13 -23.43
N TYR A 374 2.81 37.14 -22.81
CA TYR A 374 3.21 37.19 -21.40
C TYR A 374 4.73 37.18 -21.20
N VAL A 375 5.49 36.51 -22.08
CA VAL A 375 6.94 36.34 -21.96
C VAL A 375 7.61 36.37 -23.33
N SER A 376 8.91 36.66 -23.39
CA SER A 376 9.68 36.61 -24.63
C SER A 376 10.48 35.31 -24.74
N PHE A 377 10.32 34.54 -25.82
CA PHE A 377 11.17 33.35 -26.07
C PHE A 377 12.49 33.70 -26.76
N GLN A 378 12.69 34.97 -27.11
CA GLN A 378 13.87 35.42 -27.84
C GLN A 378 15.15 35.11 -27.05
N GLY A 379 16.05 34.36 -27.68
CA GLY A 379 17.38 34.08 -27.12
C GLY A 379 17.43 33.00 -26.05
N ALA A 380 16.33 32.29 -25.77
CA ALA A 380 16.34 31.10 -24.92
C ALA A 380 17.26 30.01 -25.50
N LYS A 381 18.06 29.36 -24.65
CA LYS A 381 19.18 28.51 -25.09
C LYS A 381 19.01 27.02 -24.83
N SER A 382 18.20 26.66 -23.84
CA SER A 382 18.03 25.26 -23.41
C SER A 382 16.58 24.81 -23.47
N ASP A 383 16.35 23.50 -23.60
CA ASP A 383 15.01 22.92 -23.59
C ASP A 383 14.26 23.27 -22.31
N PHE A 384 14.96 23.16 -21.18
CA PHE A 384 14.39 23.48 -19.89
C PHE A 384 14.04 24.96 -19.75
N GLU A 385 14.84 25.87 -20.32
CA GLU A 385 14.52 27.30 -20.34
C GLU A 385 13.23 27.56 -21.14
N HIS A 386 13.07 26.96 -22.32
CA HIS A 386 11.83 27.08 -23.09
C HIS A 386 10.63 26.54 -22.31
N TYR A 387 10.78 25.38 -21.65
CA TYR A 387 9.73 24.81 -20.81
C TYR A 387 9.37 25.73 -19.62
N ALA A 388 10.38 26.30 -18.95
CA ALA A 388 10.19 27.23 -17.84
C ALA A 388 9.47 28.50 -18.28
N LEU A 389 9.79 29.05 -19.45
CA LEU A 389 9.11 30.21 -20.02
C LEU A 389 7.65 29.91 -20.36
N VAL A 390 7.34 28.70 -20.87
CA VAL A 390 5.95 28.26 -21.05
C VAL A 390 5.22 28.29 -19.69
N LYS A 391 5.79 27.69 -18.65
CA LYS A 391 5.17 27.67 -17.31
C LYS A 391 4.97 29.06 -16.73
N LEU A 392 5.94 29.95 -16.93
CA LEU A 392 5.83 31.36 -16.54
C LEU A 392 4.68 32.06 -17.26
N ALA A 393 4.57 31.91 -18.59
CA ALA A 393 3.46 32.48 -19.35
C ALA A 393 2.10 31.96 -18.87
N LEU A 394 2.00 30.66 -18.60
CA LEU A 394 0.76 30.07 -18.07
C LEU A 394 0.42 30.57 -16.66
N TYR A 395 1.42 30.81 -15.81
CA TYR A 395 1.20 31.44 -14.50
C TYR A 395 0.62 32.85 -14.65
N LEU A 396 1.17 33.67 -15.56
CA LEU A 396 0.68 35.02 -15.82
C LEU A 396 -0.75 35.00 -16.41
N ASP A 397 -1.03 34.12 -17.37
CA ASP A 397 -2.39 33.87 -17.88
C ASP A 397 -3.37 33.48 -16.76
N CYS A 398 -2.92 32.65 -15.80
CA CYS A 398 -3.75 32.32 -14.64
C CYS A 398 -4.13 33.56 -13.83
N LEU A 399 -3.21 34.51 -13.61
CA LEU A 399 -3.49 35.73 -12.84
C LEU A 399 -4.51 36.67 -13.50
N GLU A 400 -4.75 36.53 -14.80
CA GLU A 400 -5.77 37.29 -15.54
C GLU A 400 -7.14 36.58 -15.60
N ASN A 401 -7.18 35.29 -15.26
CA ASN A 401 -8.36 34.44 -15.43
C ASN A 401 -8.91 33.92 -14.10
N LYS A 402 -10.17 33.48 -14.10
CA LYS A 402 -10.82 32.93 -12.90
C LYS A 402 -10.43 31.46 -12.69
N CYS A 403 -9.30 31.23 -12.04
CA CYS A 403 -8.80 29.88 -11.72
C CYS A 403 -8.31 29.76 -10.27
N PHE A 404 -7.91 28.54 -9.87
CA PHE A 404 -7.41 28.26 -8.52
C PHE A 404 -6.21 29.11 -8.14
N ILE A 405 -5.24 29.29 -9.04
CA ILE A 405 -4.05 30.10 -8.80
C ILE A 405 -4.46 31.54 -8.48
N ASN A 406 -5.27 32.17 -9.33
CA ASN A 406 -5.64 33.56 -9.13
C ASN A 406 -6.39 33.79 -7.82
N LYS A 407 -7.27 32.85 -7.44
CA LYS A 407 -8.06 32.91 -6.20
C LYS A 407 -7.21 32.78 -4.94
N ASN A 408 -6.09 32.04 -5.00
CA ASN A 408 -5.30 31.67 -3.82
C ASN A 408 -3.94 32.37 -3.74
N ILE A 409 -3.47 32.99 -4.83
CA ILE A 409 -2.29 33.86 -4.79
C ILE A 409 -2.65 35.22 -4.18
N PRO A 410 -1.89 35.72 -3.18
CA PRO A 410 -2.15 37.02 -2.56
C PRO A 410 -2.22 38.16 -3.58
N ASN A 411 -3.07 39.15 -3.31
CA ASN A 411 -3.12 40.40 -4.09
C ASN A 411 -1.99 41.34 -3.69
N ASP A 412 -0.76 40.99 -4.02
CA ASP A 412 0.45 41.72 -3.66
C ASP A 412 1.40 41.80 -4.87
N LEU A 413 2.12 42.92 -4.99
CA LEU A 413 3.06 43.16 -6.09
C LEU A 413 4.28 42.21 -6.09
N LYS A 414 4.50 41.48 -4.98
CA LYS A 414 5.48 40.40 -4.93
C LYS A 414 5.12 39.23 -5.85
N TYR A 415 3.84 39.05 -6.16
CA TYR A 415 3.31 37.93 -6.96
C TYR A 415 2.65 38.36 -8.26
N ARG A 416 2.32 39.65 -8.41
CA ARG A 416 1.52 40.19 -9.51
C ARG A 416 2.15 41.45 -10.08
N GLU A 417 1.98 41.67 -11.38
CA GLU A 417 2.42 42.91 -12.04
C GLU A 417 1.62 44.13 -11.58
N ARG A 418 0.35 43.91 -11.22
CA ARG A 418 -0.55 44.93 -10.67
C ARG A 418 -1.46 44.33 -9.63
N LEU A 419 -1.97 45.19 -8.77
CA LEU A 419 -3.03 44.82 -7.83
C LEU A 419 -4.37 44.74 -8.56
N LEU A 420 -5.15 43.74 -8.20
CA LEU A 420 -6.56 43.67 -8.56
C LEU A 420 -7.32 44.76 -7.81
N THR A 421 -8.16 45.49 -8.54
CA THR A 421 -9.12 46.43 -7.94
C THR A 421 -10.14 45.69 -7.09
N THR A 422 -10.86 46.42 -6.22
CA THR A 422 -11.92 45.82 -5.40
C THR A 422 -12.99 45.11 -6.23
N ASP A 423 -13.31 45.63 -7.41
CA ASP A 423 -14.34 45.05 -8.28
C ASP A 423 -13.82 43.80 -9.00
N GLU A 424 -12.58 43.82 -9.51
CA GLU A 424 -11.93 42.62 -10.08
C GLU A 424 -11.78 41.52 -9.02
N TRP A 425 -11.41 41.88 -7.79
CA TRP A 425 -11.30 40.95 -6.68
C TRP A 425 -12.66 40.31 -6.37
N LYS A 426 -13.73 41.11 -6.27
CA LYS A 426 -15.10 40.58 -6.09
C LYS A 426 -15.51 39.69 -7.25
N GLU A 427 -15.19 40.09 -8.47
CA GLU A 427 -15.55 39.35 -9.67
C GLU A 427 -14.87 37.98 -9.71
N LEU A 428 -13.62 37.87 -9.26
CA LEU A 428 -12.85 36.63 -9.17
C LEU A 428 -13.54 35.56 -8.31
N PHE A 429 -14.23 35.99 -7.25
CA PHE A 429 -14.98 35.12 -6.33
C PHE A 429 -16.50 35.08 -6.62
N SER A 430 -16.97 35.83 -7.61
CA SER A 430 -18.37 35.77 -8.03
C SER A 430 -18.63 34.50 -8.83
N ASN A 431 -19.51 33.64 -8.32
CA ASN A 431 -19.93 32.43 -9.03
C ASN A 431 -20.74 32.80 -10.28
N LYS A 432 -20.10 32.84 -11.45
CA LYS A 432 -20.79 32.47 -12.70
C LYS A 432 -20.49 30.99 -12.96
N LEU A 433 -21.27 30.13 -12.32
CA LEU A 433 -21.48 28.77 -12.81
C LEU A 433 -22.23 28.87 -14.14
N SER A 434 -21.51 29.07 -15.24
CA SER A 434 -22.01 28.75 -16.57
C SER A 434 -21.32 27.47 -17.03
N PHE A 435 -21.80 26.33 -16.52
CA PHE A 435 -21.60 25.05 -17.17
C PHE A 435 -22.67 24.92 -18.27
N HIS A 436 -22.22 24.86 -19.52
CA HIS A 436 -22.93 24.20 -20.60
C HIS A 436 -22.06 23.08 -21.14
#